data_AF-A0A2E6TVH0-F1
#
_entry.id   AF-A0A2E6TVH0-F1
#
_cell.length_a   1.000
_cell.length_b   1.000
_cell.length_c   1.000
_cell.angle_alpha   90.00
_cell.angle_beta   90.00
_cell.angle_gamma   90.00
#
_symmetry.space_group_name_H-M   'P 1'
#
loop_
_entity.id
_entity.type
_entity.pdbx_description
1 polymer ?
#
loop_
_entity_poly.entity_id
_entity_poly.type
_entity_poly.pdbx_seq_one_letter_code
_entity_poly.pdbx_strand_id
1 'polypeptide(L)'
;MMRVAILFALCLAGTMHAAVNEAVLQHVDKLGGRVRWVSAEQKALEVDFQFSGSKVNDAALARLPQLGPVTILRLKKTAITDAGLAHVAKLSQLRRLHLEHTPVTNAGLKQLAGLKQLEYLNLYETKADETGLLSIAPGLPALKQAHFHPRQVTATGISRISQKLPKLKVWPNPARESVRVQQVLKLSEAMLKHAEAELVIAEKDFKIYDPQLKVLNPKLAEVRKKADTIRKAYDAARRPTDEARRKKDDFTRQHKDAQRRSEAKPGDEALKKTAADLAVKLKEAEQQYAKQAKDFDAKKKADDAAQKAKREVEEKHRRATRARRDLELAKIEVEAAQKQVEYARQAAKK
;
A
#
# COMPACT_ATOMS: atom_id res chain seq x y z
N MET A 1 18.76 51.34 8.28
CA MET A 1 17.37 51.18 8.74
C MET A 1 17.33 50.08 9.80
N MET A 2 17.22 50.48 11.07
CA MET A 2 17.07 49.63 12.26
C MET A 2 15.73 48.89 12.26
N ARG A 3 15.72 47.63 12.71
CA ARG A 3 14.55 46.94 13.27
C ARG A 3 15.01 46.24 14.55
N VAL A 4 15.05 47.01 15.64
CA VAL A 4 14.09 47.00 16.76
C VAL A 4 14.13 45.69 17.53
N ALA A 5 15.00 45.69 18.53
CA ALA A 5 14.92 44.87 19.72
C ALA A 5 13.62 45.20 20.49
N ILE A 6 12.93 44.17 20.97
CA ILE A 6 11.90 44.32 22.01
C ILE A 6 12.41 43.56 23.24
N LEU A 7 13.31 44.21 23.98
CA LEU A 7 13.44 44.02 25.41
C LEU A 7 12.75 45.24 26.05
N PHE A 8 11.56 45.04 26.61
CA PHE A 8 10.95 46.05 27.47
C PHE A 8 11.47 45.84 28.90
N ALA A 9 12.34 46.74 29.32
CA ALA A 9 12.66 46.95 30.73
C ALA A 9 11.75 48.05 31.27
N LEU A 10 11.04 47.80 32.37
CA LEU A 10 10.81 48.77 33.45
C LEU A 10 10.07 48.09 34.62
N CYS A 11 10.74 47.93 35.76
CA CYS A 11 10.28 48.34 37.10
C CYS A 11 11.29 47.89 38.17
N LEU A 12 11.70 48.85 39.01
CA LEU A 12 12.58 48.66 40.16
C LEU A 12 11.92 47.77 41.23
N ALA A 13 12.45 46.56 41.41
CA ALA A 13 12.60 45.86 42.68
C ALA A 13 13.66 44.78 42.46
N GLY A 14 14.63 44.67 43.37
CA GLY A 14 15.74 43.73 43.24
C GLY A 14 15.27 42.27 43.18
N THR A 15 15.02 41.75 41.98
CA THR A 15 14.99 40.32 41.71
C THR A 15 16.23 40.00 40.90
N MET A 16 17.18 39.26 41.50
CA MET A 16 18.31 38.71 40.76
C MET A 16 17.77 37.83 39.64
N HIS A 17 17.76 38.37 38.42
CA HIS A 17 17.38 37.63 37.23
C HIS A 17 18.46 36.59 36.98
N ALA A 18 18.09 35.33 36.75
CA ALA A 18 19.05 34.34 36.27
C ALA A 18 19.50 34.78 34.87
N ALA A 19 20.70 35.35 34.77
CA ALA A 19 21.24 35.82 33.50
C ALA A 19 21.35 34.63 32.53
N VAL A 20 20.67 34.75 31.39
CA VAL A 20 20.77 33.77 30.30
C VAL A 20 21.99 34.08 29.47
N ASN A 21 22.74 33.05 29.07
CA ASN A 21 23.93 33.26 28.24
C ASN A 21 23.53 33.60 26.80
N GLU A 22 23.68 34.87 26.43
CA GLU A 22 23.31 35.42 25.12
C GLU A 22 24.03 34.72 23.94
N ALA A 23 25.29 34.33 24.11
CA ALA A 23 26.03 33.61 23.09
C ALA A 23 25.45 32.21 22.84
N VAL A 24 24.91 31.57 23.88
CA VAL A 24 24.22 30.28 23.75
C VAL A 24 22.83 30.46 23.18
N LEU A 25 22.12 31.54 23.49
CA LEU A 25 20.85 31.89 22.85
C LEU A 25 21.01 32.02 21.34
N GLN A 26 22.00 32.80 20.88
CA GLN A 26 22.31 32.93 19.45
C GLN A 26 22.70 31.61 18.80
N HIS A 27 23.40 30.73 19.52
CA HIS A 27 23.74 29.38 19.04
C HIS A 27 22.47 28.53 18.86
N VAL A 28 21.54 28.57 19.81
CA VAL A 28 20.26 27.86 19.71
C VAL A 28 19.43 28.39 18.53
N ASP A 29 19.36 29.71 18.36
CA ASP A 29 18.62 30.36 17.26
C ASP A 29 19.20 29.98 15.88
N LYS A 30 20.53 29.96 15.73
CA LYS A 30 21.21 29.50 14.49
C LYS A 30 20.90 28.05 14.13
N LEU A 31 20.62 27.22 15.12
CA LEU A 31 20.19 25.84 14.94
C LEU A 31 18.68 25.71 14.64
N GLY A 32 17.95 26.84 14.56
CA GLY A 32 16.50 26.88 14.41
C GLY A 32 15.75 26.48 15.69
N GLY A 33 16.45 26.43 16.83
CA GLY A 33 15.86 26.15 18.13
C GLY A 33 15.25 27.40 18.74
N ARG A 34 14.29 27.22 19.65
CA ARG A 34 13.63 28.32 20.36
C ARG A 34 13.85 28.19 21.85
N VAL A 35 14.07 29.33 22.52
CA VAL A 35 14.19 29.41 23.98
C VAL A 35 13.06 30.28 24.52
N ARG A 36 12.38 29.80 25.56
CA ARG A 36 11.30 30.55 26.22
C ARG A 36 11.31 30.34 27.73
N TRP A 37 10.87 31.35 28.46
CA TRP A 37 10.59 31.23 29.88
C TRP A 37 9.28 30.46 30.11
N VAL A 38 9.30 29.54 31.07
CA VAL A 38 8.16 28.70 31.45
C VAL A 38 7.48 29.22 32.73
N SER A 39 8.16 30.11 33.46
CA SER A 39 7.67 30.74 34.69
C SER A 39 7.72 32.25 34.57
N ALA A 40 6.71 32.92 35.14
CA ALA A 40 6.67 34.39 35.27
C ALA A 40 7.86 34.94 36.08
N GLU A 41 8.41 34.13 37.00
CA GLU A 41 9.58 34.48 37.81
C GLU A 41 10.92 34.24 37.09
N GLN A 42 10.91 33.82 35.82
CA GLN A 42 12.12 33.56 35.02
C GLN A 42 13.13 32.60 35.68
N LYS A 43 12.62 31.54 36.32
CA LYS A 43 13.44 30.49 36.97
C LYS A 43 13.56 29.21 36.15
N ALA A 44 12.90 29.14 34.99
CA ALA A 44 12.73 27.92 34.23
C ALA A 44 12.71 28.20 32.73
N LEU A 45 13.69 27.66 32.00
CA LEU A 45 13.77 27.75 30.54
C LEU A 45 13.26 26.47 29.89
N GLU A 46 12.55 26.64 28.78
CA GLU A 46 12.30 25.61 27.78
C GLU A 46 13.16 25.88 26.55
N VAL A 47 13.83 24.83 26.08
CA VAL A 47 14.60 24.83 24.82
C VAL A 47 13.97 23.82 23.89
N ASP A 48 13.59 24.28 22.70
CA ASP A 48 12.80 23.51 21.75
C ASP A 48 13.45 23.46 20.36
N PHE A 49 13.83 22.25 19.93
CA PHE A 49 14.41 21.97 18.61
C PHE A 49 13.45 21.21 17.67
N GLN A 50 12.13 21.19 17.94
CA GLN A 50 11.17 20.36 17.19
C GLN A 50 11.16 20.58 15.66
N PHE A 51 11.57 21.77 15.18
CA PHE A 51 11.62 22.12 13.75
C PHE A 51 13.05 22.23 13.20
N SER A 52 14.06 21.87 13.98
CA SER A 52 15.46 21.99 13.61
C SER A 52 15.98 20.81 12.78
N GLY A 53 15.28 19.68 12.82
CA GLY A 53 15.63 18.46 12.07
C GLY A 53 17.00 17.90 12.44
N SER A 54 17.69 17.31 11.46
CA SER A 54 18.99 16.62 11.66
C SER A 54 20.18 17.56 11.92
N LYS A 55 20.00 18.88 11.81
CA LYS A 55 21.07 19.85 12.10
C LYS A 55 21.48 19.85 13.59
N VAL A 56 20.58 19.39 14.47
CA VAL A 56 20.85 19.25 15.89
C VAL A 56 21.45 17.87 16.15
N ASN A 57 22.77 17.84 16.30
CA ASN A 57 23.57 16.66 16.62
C ASN A 57 24.26 16.82 17.99
N ASP A 58 25.03 15.82 18.41
CA ASP A 58 25.62 15.80 19.77
C ASP A 58 26.48 17.03 20.07
N ALA A 59 27.30 17.45 19.10
CA ALA A 59 28.15 18.64 19.23
C ALA A 59 27.33 19.93 19.37
N ALA A 60 26.14 19.98 18.76
CA ALA A 60 25.24 21.12 18.86
C ALA A 60 24.76 21.38 20.30
N LEU A 61 24.71 20.34 21.16
CA LEU A 61 24.29 20.46 22.56
C LEU A 61 25.43 20.84 23.53
N ALA A 62 26.69 20.86 23.09
CA ALA A 62 27.84 21.01 23.98
C ALA A 62 27.81 22.28 24.84
N ARG A 63 27.26 23.37 24.30
CA ARG A 63 27.16 24.67 24.97
C ARG A 63 25.86 24.85 25.76
N LEU A 64 24.86 23.99 25.55
CA LEU A 64 23.54 24.11 26.15
C LEU A 64 23.55 24.18 27.69
N PRO A 65 24.43 23.45 28.42
CA PRO A 65 24.52 23.58 29.87
C PRO A 65 24.89 24.96 30.39
N GLN A 66 25.47 25.81 29.55
CA GLN A 66 25.86 27.18 29.89
C GLN A 66 24.71 28.18 29.68
N LEU A 67 23.56 27.75 29.13
CA LEU A 67 22.45 28.64 28.79
C LEU A 67 21.80 29.24 30.05
N GLY A 68 21.60 28.45 31.09
CA GLY A 68 20.88 28.84 32.30
C GLY A 68 20.01 27.71 32.86
N PRO A 69 18.91 28.03 33.56
CA PRO A 69 18.08 27.03 34.25
C PRO A 69 17.13 26.29 33.29
N VAL A 70 17.68 25.43 32.43
CA VAL A 70 16.89 24.61 31.49
C VAL A 70 16.13 23.54 32.24
N THR A 71 14.80 23.60 32.18
CA THR A 71 13.87 22.68 32.84
C THR A 71 13.12 21.78 31.85
N ILE A 72 12.95 22.25 30.60
CA ILE A 72 12.30 21.50 29.54
C ILE A 72 13.24 21.50 28.33
N LEU A 73 13.55 20.31 27.81
CA LEU A 73 14.36 20.15 26.61
C LEU A 73 13.63 19.27 25.61
N ARG A 74 13.39 19.82 24.41
CA ARG A 74 12.76 19.11 23.29
C ARG A 74 13.74 18.84 22.17
N LEU A 75 14.06 17.56 21.98
CA LEU A 75 14.99 17.03 20.97
C LEU A 75 14.30 16.07 20.01
N LYS A 76 12.97 16.15 19.90
CA LYS A 76 12.19 15.31 18.98
C LYS A 76 12.72 15.45 17.54
N LYS A 77 12.89 14.32 16.85
CA LYS A 77 13.34 14.24 15.44
C LYS A 77 14.68 14.93 15.15
N THR A 78 15.59 14.89 16.12
CA THR A 78 16.97 15.38 15.98
C THR A 78 17.96 14.23 15.76
N ALA A 79 19.20 14.54 15.41
CA ALA A 79 20.28 13.56 15.20
C ALA A 79 21.06 13.25 16.50
N ILE A 80 20.45 13.45 17.67
CA ILE A 80 21.08 13.21 18.97
C ILE A 80 21.25 11.71 19.21
N THR A 81 22.48 11.31 19.57
CA THR A 81 22.85 9.94 19.91
C THR A 81 23.14 9.81 21.42
N ASP A 82 23.62 8.64 21.82
CA ASP A 82 24.06 8.37 23.19
C ASP A 82 25.13 9.36 23.69
N ALA A 83 26.00 9.85 22.79
CA ALA A 83 27.03 10.81 23.14
C ALA A 83 26.45 12.19 23.52
N GLY A 84 25.40 12.64 22.85
CA GLY A 84 24.73 13.91 23.14
C GLY A 84 24.08 13.93 24.52
N LEU A 85 23.65 12.77 25.03
CA LEU A 85 23.07 12.66 26.38
C LEU A 85 24.07 13.00 27.49
N ALA A 86 25.38 12.91 27.25
CA ALA A 86 26.39 13.37 28.21
C ALA A 86 26.34 14.89 28.42
N HIS A 87 25.91 15.67 27.41
CA HIS A 87 25.68 17.10 27.56
C HIS A 87 24.34 17.38 28.27
N VAL A 88 23.30 16.60 27.95
CA VAL A 88 21.98 16.70 28.61
C VAL A 88 22.08 16.39 30.11
N ALA A 89 22.92 15.42 30.50
CA ALA A 89 23.16 15.05 31.89
C ALA A 89 23.67 16.21 32.78
N LYS A 90 24.25 17.25 32.18
CA LYS A 90 24.74 18.44 32.90
C LYS A 90 23.63 19.45 33.21
N LEU A 91 22.42 19.28 32.66
CA LEU A 91 21.25 20.11 32.94
C LEU A 91 20.57 19.66 34.24
N SER A 92 21.19 19.95 35.38
CA SER A 92 20.76 19.43 36.70
C SER A 92 19.35 19.85 37.14
N GLN A 93 18.78 20.90 36.54
CA GLN A 93 17.42 21.39 36.77
C GLN A 93 16.39 20.80 35.79
N LEU A 94 16.80 19.86 34.91
CA LEU A 94 15.93 19.33 33.87
C LEU A 94 14.80 18.49 34.48
N ARG A 95 13.56 18.85 34.13
CA ARG A 95 12.33 18.19 34.58
C ARG A 95 11.62 17.43 33.48
N ARG A 96 11.73 17.89 32.23
CA ARG A 96 11.09 17.23 31.08
C ARG A 96 12.07 17.07 29.94
N LEU A 97 12.24 15.84 29.48
CA LEU A 97 13.10 15.48 28.36
C LEU A 97 12.29 14.73 27.29
N HIS A 98 12.35 15.24 26.07
CA HIS A 98 11.67 14.72 24.89
C HIS A 98 12.72 14.23 23.88
N LEU A 99 12.82 12.92 23.66
CA LEU A 99 13.80 12.26 22.77
C LEU A 99 13.13 11.52 21.60
N GLU A 100 11.88 11.85 21.29
CA GLU A 100 11.09 11.09 20.32
C GLU A 100 11.77 11.03 18.94
N HIS A 101 11.81 9.86 18.30
CA HIS A 101 12.47 9.66 17.01
C HIS A 101 13.97 10.05 17.00
N THR A 102 14.72 9.66 18.03
CA THR A 102 16.18 9.82 18.07
C THR A 102 16.87 8.45 18.11
N PRO A 103 18.11 8.30 17.62
CA PRO A 103 18.85 7.03 17.64
C PRO A 103 19.34 6.58 19.03
N VAL A 104 18.96 7.28 20.11
CA VAL A 104 19.33 6.96 21.50
C VAL A 104 19.00 5.51 21.87
N THR A 105 19.92 4.87 22.58
CA THR A 105 19.83 3.47 23.04
C THR A 105 19.84 3.38 24.58
N ASN A 106 19.70 2.15 25.09
CA ASN A 106 19.87 1.86 26.52
C ASN A 106 21.24 2.28 27.08
N ALA A 107 22.29 2.32 26.25
CA ALA A 107 23.62 2.78 26.69
C ALA A 107 23.63 4.28 26.97
N GLY A 108 23.01 5.08 26.09
CA GLY A 108 22.87 6.53 26.29
C GLY A 108 22.02 6.88 27.51
N LEU A 109 20.94 6.12 27.76
CA LEU A 109 20.08 6.35 28.92
C LEU A 109 20.86 6.37 30.24
N LYS A 110 21.92 5.57 30.39
CA LYS A 110 22.76 5.53 31.61
C LYS A 110 23.34 6.89 31.98
N GLN A 111 23.60 7.76 31.00
CA GLN A 111 24.10 9.13 31.24
C GLN A 111 23.09 9.98 32.02
N LEU A 112 21.79 9.66 31.95
CA LEU A 112 20.73 10.45 32.55
C LEU A 112 20.49 10.12 34.04
N ALA A 113 21.10 9.07 34.60
CA ALA A 113 20.85 8.61 35.98
C ALA A 113 21.18 9.65 37.08
N GLY A 114 21.90 10.73 36.73
CA GLY A 114 22.19 11.86 37.61
C GLY A 114 21.10 12.94 37.69
N LEU A 115 20.12 12.94 36.78
CA LEU A 115 19.11 13.99 36.67
C LEU A 115 18.01 13.86 37.73
N LYS A 116 18.32 14.20 38.98
CA LYS A 116 17.45 13.96 40.15
C LYS A 116 16.10 14.68 40.09
N GLN A 117 15.98 15.72 39.28
CA GLN A 117 14.73 16.48 39.09
C GLN A 117 13.91 16.03 37.88
N LEU A 118 14.35 15.03 37.10
CA LEU A 118 13.65 14.61 35.89
C LEU A 118 12.31 13.96 36.26
N GLU A 119 11.21 14.54 35.79
CA GLU A 119 9.84 14.09 36.06
C GLU A 119 9.21 13.38 34.85
N TYR A 120 9.62 13.76 33.64
CA TYR A 120 9.04 13.30 32.39
C TYR A 120 10.14 12.93 31.40
N LEU A 121 10.05 11.71 30.86
CA LEU A 121 10.97 11.19 29.84
C LEU A 121 10.17 10.58 28.68
N ASN A 122 10.31 11.13 27.48
CA ASN A 122 9.69 10.53 26.29
C ASN A 122 10.75 9.83 25.41
N LEU A 123 10.61 8.51 25.29
CA LEU A 123 11.48 7.60 24.54
C LEU A 123 10.80 7.04 23.29
N TYR A 124 9.66 7.61 22.89
CA TYR A 124 8.85 7.12 21.76
C TYR A 124 9.66 7.06 20.47
N GLU A 125 9.73 5.88 19.86
CA GLU A 125 10.54 5.61 18.66
C GLU A 125 12.03 5.92 18.84
N THR A 126 12.58 5.61 20.01
CA THR A 126 14.03 5.46 20.20
C THR A 126 14.43 3.98 20.08
N LYS A 127 15.72 3.67 20.27
CA LYS A 127 16.22 2.30 20.39
C LYS A 127 16.31 1.82 21.84
N ALA A 128 15.91 2.66 22.80
CA ALA A 128 15.83 2.28 24.19
C ALA A 128 14.54 1.52 24.51
N ASP A 129 14.57 0.64 25.51
CA ASP A 129 13.48 -0.23 25.93
C ASP A 129 13.28 -0.20 27.47
N GLU A 130 12.44 -1.09 27.99
CA GLU A 130 12.16 -1.20 29.42
C GLU A 130 13.40 -1.51 30.27
N THR A 131 14.39 -2.22 29.71
CA THR A 131 15.58 -2.64 30.45
C THR A 131 16.50 -1.45 30.72
N GLY A 132 16.64 -0.55 29.75
CA GLY A 132 17.36 0.70 29.90
C GLY A 132 16.74 1.58 30.99
N LEU A 133 15.42 1.79 30.93
CA LEU A 133 14.71 2.60 31.93
C LEU A 133 14.84 2.00 33.35
N LEU A 134 14.66 0.69 33.49
CA LEU A 134 14.82 0.00 34.78
C LEU A 134 16.23 0.17 35.37
N SER A 135 17.25 0.22 34.52
CA SER A 135 18.64 0.38 34.97
C SER A 135 18.94 1.78 35.54
N ILE A 136 18.24 2.81 35.08
CA ILE A 136 18.49 4.21 35.47
C ILE A 136 17.49 4.75 36.49
N ALA A 137 16.33 4.11 36.63
CA ALA A 137 15.26 4.56 37.50
C ALA A 137 15.68 4.79 38.98
N PRO A 138 16.56 3.97 39.61
CA PRO A 138 17.05 4.27 40.96
C PRO A 138 17.76 5.63 41.06
N GLY A 139 18.35 6.10 39.95
CA GLY A 139 18.99 7.40 39.85
C GLY A 139 18.01 8.55 39.63
N LEU A 140 16.74 8.29 39.31
CA LEU A 140 15.74 9.28 38.93
C LEU A 140 14.56 9.31 39.91
N PRO A 141 14.76 9.75 41.17
CA PRO A 141 13.75 9.68 42.22
C PRO A 141 12.50 10.53 41.94
N ALA A 142 12.60 11.56 41.10
CA ALA A 142 11.49 12.42 40.74
C ALA A 142 10.69 11.95 39.50
N LEU A 143 11.08 10.84 38.85
CA LEU A 143 10.47 10.42 37.59
C LEU A 143 9.03 9.97 37.80
N LYS A 144 8.09 10.67 37.18
CA LYS A 144 6.64 10.42 37.27
C LYS A 144 6.08 9.78 36.01
N GLN A 145 6.70 10.06 34.85
CA GLN A 145 6.16 9.69 33.54
C GLN A 145 7.26 9.23 32.59
N ALA A 146 7.06 8.06 31.96
CA ALA A 146 7.91 7.56 30.89
C ALA A 146 7.07 7.06 29.70
N HIS A 147 7.43 7.47 28.48
CA HIS A 147 6.68 7.10 27.28
C HIS A 147 7.54 6.28 26.33
N PHE A 148 6.97 5.19 25.81
CA PHE A 148 7.55 4.33 24.78
C PHE A 148 6.60 4.19 23.61
N HIS A 149 7.14 3.85 22.44
CA HIS A 149 6.35 3.31 21.34
C HIS A 149 5.95 1.86 21.70
N PRO A 150 4.73 1.40 21.38
CA PRO A 150 4.26 0.06 21.77
C PRO A 150 5.17 -1.11 21.33
N ARG A 151 5.87 -0.95 20.20
CA ARG A 151 6.84 -1.94 19.70
C ARG A 151 8.21 -1.95 20.42
N GLN A 152 8.51 -0.98 21.27
CA GLN A 152 9.78 -0.92 22.01
C GLN A 152 9.74 -1.72 23.31
N VAL A 153 8.55 -2.07 23.79
CA VAL A 153 8.35 -2.64 25.13
C VAL A 153 7.53 -3.92 25.08
N THR A 154 7.83 -4.85 25.99
CA THR A 154 7.04 -6.08 26.18
C THR A 154 6.02 -5.92 27.31
N ALA A 155 4.94 -6.71 27.33
CA ALA A 155 3.93 -6.60 28.40
C ALA A 155 4.51 -7.05 29.77
N THR A 156 5.36 -8.07 29.76
CA THR A 156 6.18 -8.50 30.90
C THR A 156 7.15 -7.42 31.35
N GLY A 157 7.79 -6.72 30.42
CA GLY A 157 8.66 -5.57 30.68
C GLY A 157 7.94 -4.44 31.41
N ILE A 158 6.78 -4.03 30.90
CA ILE A 158 5.94 -3.01 31.53
C ILE A 158 5.43 -3.47 32.91
N SER A 159 5.11 -4.76 33.06
CA SER A 159 4.73 -5.34 34.35
C SER A 159 5.86 -5.25 35.37
N ARG A 160 7.10 -5.55 34.98
CA ARG A 160 8.30 -5.39 35.83
C ARG A 160 8.53 -3.93 36.22
N ILE A 161 8.33 -2.98 35.31
CA ILE A 161 8.40 -1.56 35.63
C ILE A 161 7.33 -1.19 36.67
N SER A 162 6.09 -1.63 36.46
CA SER A 162 4.98 -1.33 37.37
C SER A 162 5.20 -1.92 38.77
N GLN A 163 5.83 -3.10 38.87
CA GLN A 163 6.19 -3.73 40.13
C GLN A 163 7.34 -2.98 40.85
N LYS A 164 8.41 -2.65 40.13
CA LYS A 164 9.60 -2.00 40.72
C LYS A 164 9.39 -0.51 40.99
N LEU A 165 8.56 0.16 40.20
CA LEU A 165 8.35 1.60 40.20
C LEU A 165 6.85 1.91 40.22
N PRO A 166 6.13 1.57 41.30
CA PRO A 166 4.66 1.63 41.34
C PRO A 166 4.08 3.06 41.19
N LYS A 167 4.90 4.09 41.44
CA LYS A 167 4.51 5.50 41.28
C LYS A 167 4.76 6.04 39.86
N LEU A 168 5.53 5.33 39.03
CA LEU A 168 5.88 5.74 37.68
C LEU A 168 4.76 5.37 36.71
N LYS A 169 4.18 6.37 36.03
CA LYS A 169 3.23 6.14 34.95
C LYS A 169 4.01 5.85 33.67
N VAL A 170 3.73 4.71 33.04
CA VAL A 170 4.36 4.31 31.78
C VAL A 170 3.33 4.20 30.67
N TRP A 171 3.69 4.66 29.48
CA TRP A 171 2.92 4.51 28.25
C TRP A 171 3.68 3.63 27.24
N PRO A 172 2.99 2.73 26.50
CA PRO A 172 1.57 2.40 26.59
C PRO A 172 1.17 1.81 27.95
N ASN A 173 -0.10 2.02 28.35
CA ASN A 173 -0.59 1.55 29.64
C ASN A 173 -0.67 0.00 29.63
N PRO A 174 -0.06 -0.70 30.61
CA PRO A 174 -0.02 -2.16 30.66
C PRO A 174 -1.39 -2.83 30.55
N ALA A 175 -2.40 -2.31 31.26
CA ALA A 175 -3.73 -2.90 31.27
C ALA A 175 -4.41 -2.77 29.90
N ARG A 176 -4.23 -1.63 29.22
CA ARG A 176 -4.76 -1.42 27.86
C ARG A 176 -4.02 -2.30 26.84
N GLU A 177 -2.72 -2.46 27.01
CA GLU A 177 -1.90 -3.26 26.10
C GLU A 177 -2.25 -4.76 26.19
N SER A 178 -2.46 -5.27 27.39
CA SER A 178 -2.93 -6.65 27.60
C SER A 178 -4.26 -6.91 26.88
N VAL A 179 -5.23 -6.00 27.04
CA VAL A 179 -6.53 -6.09 26.35
C VAL A 179 -6.36 -6.06 24.83
N ARG A 180 -5.52 -5.16 24.32
CA ARG A 180 -5.22 -5.04 22.88
C ARG A 180 -4.66 -6.34 22.31
N VAL A 181 -3.68 -6.93 23.00
CA VAL A 181 -3.04 -8.18 22.57
C VAL A 181 -4.03 -9.34 22.56
N GLN A 182 -4.89 -9.44 23.58
CA GLN A 182 -5.95 -10.46 23.63
C GLN A 182 -6.97 -10.30 22.49
N GLN A 183 -7.35 -9.06 22.16
CA GLN A 183 -8.25 -8.78 21.02
C GLN A 183 -7.61 -9.18 19.68
N VAL A 184 -6.32 -8.90 19.49
CA VAL A 184 -5.57 -9.29 18.28
C VAL A 184 -5.48 -10.81 18.16
N LEU A 185 -5.25 -11.51 19.28
CA LEU A 185 -5.24 -12.98 19.30
C LEU A 185 -6.61 -13.54 18.88
N LYS A 186 -7.69 -13.06 19.51
CA LYS A 186 -9.06 -13.47 19.19
C LYS A 186 -9.40 -13.25 17.71
N LEU A 187 -9.04 -12.09 17.15
CA LEU A 187 -9.28 -11.79 15.74
C LEU A 187 -8.48 -12.72 14.82
N SER A 188 -7.19 -12.93 15.12
CA SER A 188 -6.34 -13.82 14.33
C SER A 188 -6.87 -15.25 14.34
N GLU A 189 -7.35 -15.76 15.48
CA GLU A 189 -7.95 -17.09 15.57
C GLU A 189 -9.27 -17.19 14.79
N ALA A 190 -10.08 -16.13 14.77
CA ALA A 190 -11.28 -16.09 13.94
C ALA A 190 -10.97 -16.09 12.44
N MET A 191 -9.91 -15.38 12.01
CA MET A 191 -9.44 -15.37 10.63
C MET A 191 -8.93 -16.76 10.20
N LEU A 192 -8.18 -17.44 11.07
CA LEU A 192 -7.72 -18.81 10.82
C LEU A 192 -8.92 -19.75 10.62
N LYS A 193 -9.93 -19.69 11.50
CA LYS A 193 -11.14 -20.49 11.37
C LYS A 193 -11.87 -20.24 10.05
N HIS A 194 -11.91 -18.99 9.57
CA HIS A 194 -12.51 -18.65 8.27
C HIS A 194 -11.72 -19.28 7.12
N ALA A 195 -10.40 -19.09 7.11
CA ALA A 195 -9.53 -19.65 6.07
C ALA A 195 -9.60 -21.19 6.02
N GLU A 196 -9.66 -21.85 7.18
CA GLU A 196 -9.86 -23.30 7.27
C GLU A 196 -11.20 -23.74 6.67
N ALA A 197 -12.28 -22.97 6.90
CA ALA A 197 -13.58 -23.25 6.30
C ALA A 197 -13.56 -23.09 4.77
N GLU A 198 -12.90 -22.06 4.25
CA GLU A 198 -12.72 -21.84 2.81
C GLU A 198 -11.88 -22.95 2.17
N LEU A 199 -10.83 -23.42 2.85
CA LEU A 199 -10.04 -24.57 2.41
C LEU A 199 -10.89 -25.82 2.24
N VAL A 200 -11.78 -26.11 3.20
CA VAL A 200 -12.70 -27.26 3.11
C VAL A 200 -13.62 -27.16 1.88
N ILE A 201 -14.13 -25.96 1.59
CA ILE A 201 -14.96 -25.71 0.40
C ILE A 201 -14.13 -25.92 -0.87
N ALA A 202 -12.94 -25.34 -0.94
CA ALA A 202 -12.05 -25.45 -2.10
C ALA A 202 -11.59 -26.90 -2.35
N GLU A 203 -11.34 -27.68 -1.30
CA GLU A 203 -11.03 -29.12 -1.40
C GLU A 203 -12.20 -29.92 -1.97
N LYS A 204 -13.43 -29.61 -1.55
CA LYS A 204 -14.63 -30.25 -2.08
C LYS A 204 -14.80 -29.95 -3.57
N ASP A 205 -14.66 -28.69 -3.96
CA ASP A 205 -14.76 -28.28 -5.37
C ASP A 205 -13.64 -28.90 -6.21
N PHE A 206 -12.40 -28.90 -5.71
CA PHE A 206 -11.28 -29.55 -6.39
C PHE A 206 -11.55 -31.04 -6.63
N LYS A 207 -12.06 -31.78 -5.64
CA LYS A 207 -12.44 -33.20 -5.80
C LYS A 207 -13.50 -33.42 -6.88
N ILE A 208 -14.43 -32.48 -7.05
CA ILE A 208 -15.49 -32.55 -8.08
C ILE A 208 -14.92 -32.28 -9.48
N TYR A 209 -14.04 -31.29 -9.61
CA TYR A 209 -13.63 -30.76 -10.90
C TYR A 209 -12.30 -31.32 -11.44
N ASP A 210 -11.35 -31.70 -10.58
CA ASP A 210 -10.03 -32.18 -11.01
C ASP A 210 -10.10 -33.43 -11.92
N PRO A 211 -10.93 -34.45 -11.62
CA PRO A 211 -11.09 -35.59 -12.54
C PRO A 211 -11.62 -35.18 -13.92
N GLN A 212 -12.44 -34.13 -13.98
CA GLN A 212 -13.01 -33.64 -15.24
C GLN A 212 -11.92 -33.03 -16.14
N LEU A 213 -10.86 -32.44 -15.58
CA LEU A 213 -9.76 -31.87 -16.37
C LEU A 213 -9.06 -32.92 -17.24
N LYS A 214 -8.90 -34.16 -16.74
CA LYS A 214 -8.28 -35.24 -17.54
C LYS A 214 -9.05 -35.52 -18.82
N VAL A 215 -10.37 -35.38 -18.79
CA VAL A 215 -11.26 -35.58 -19.96
C VAL A 215 -11.37 -34.30 -20.79
N LEU A 216 -11.45 -33.14 -20.14
CA LEU A 216 -11.63 -31.84 -20.81
C LEU A 216 -10.37 -31.38 -21.55
N ASN A 217 -9.17 -31.68 -21.06
CA ASN A 217 -7.91 -31.29 -21.69
C ASN A 217 -7.77 -31.78 -23.15
N PRO A 218 -7.85 -33.09 -23.44
CA PRO A 218 -7.77 -33.57 -24.82
C PRO A 218 -8.95 -33.07 -25.66
N LYS A 219 -10.15 -33.05 -25.09
CA LYS A 219 -11.37 -32.57 -25.77
C LYS A 219 -11.27 -31.09 -26.16
N LEU A 220 -10.67 -30.26 -25.31
CA LEU A 220 -10.46 -28.85 -25.58
C LEU A 220 -9.48 -28.63 -26.74
N ALA A 221 -8.38 -29.39 -26.77
CA ALA A 221 -7.42 -29.33 -27.87
C ALA A 221 -8.07 -29.73 -29.21
N GLU A 222 -8.86 -30.80 -29.20
CA GLU A 222 -9.59 -31.28 -30.38
C GLU A 222 -10.60 -30.24 -30.88
N VAL A 223 -11.45 -29.72 -29.99
CA VAL A 223 -12.50 -28.75 -30.36
C VAL A 223 -11.89 -27.43 -30.84
N ARG A 224 -10.77 -26.99 -30.24
CA ARG A 224 -10.02 -25.82 -30.72
C ARG A 224 -9.53 -26.03 -32.15
N LYS A 225 -8.86 -27.16 -32.41
CA LYS A 225 -8.34 -27.47 -33.75
C LYS A 225 -9.46 -27.53 -34.80
N LYS A 226 -10.60 -28.15 -34.47
CA LYS A 226 -11.77 -28.22 -35.34
C LYS A 226 -12.35 -26.82 -35.61
N ALA A 227 -12.57 -26.01 -34.58
CA ALA A 227 -13.09 -24.66 -34.72
C ALA A 227 -12.16 -23.77 -35.54
N ASP A 228 -10.85 -23.84 -35.32
CA ASP A 228 -9.87 -23.02 -36.05
C ASP A 228 -9.79 -23.44 -37.53
N THR A 229 -9.98 -24.73 -37.84
CA THR A 229 -10.03 -25.23 -39.22
C THR A 229 -11.28 -24.73 -39.95
N ILE A 230 -12.44 -24.83 -39.31
CA ILE A 230 -13.71 -24.35 -39.87
C ILE A 230 -13.67 -22.83 -40.04
N ARG A 231 -13.09 -22.11 -39.08
CA ARG A 231 -12.93 -20.65 -39.14
C ARG A 231 -12.10 -20.22 -40.34
N LYS A 232 -10.98 -20.90 -40.59
CA LYS A 232 -10.15 -20.65 -41.78
C LYS A 232 -10.92 -20.88 -43.08
N ALA A 233 -11.75 -21.93 -43.14
CA ALA A 233 -12.59 -22.20 -44.32
C ALA A 233 -13.67 -21.12 -44.53
N TYR A 234 -14.30 -20.64 -43.46
CA TYR A 234 -15.23 -19.51 -43.49
C TYR A 234 -14.55 -18.22 -43.95
N ASP A 235 -13.40 -17.88 -43.37
CA ASP A 235 -12.64 -16.67 -43.72
C ASP A 235 -12.15 -16.71 -45.18
N ALA A 236 -11.76 -17.89 -45.69
CA ALA A 236 -11.37 -18.10 -47.08
C ALA A 236 -12.53 -17.93 -48.07
N ALA A 237 -13.76 -18.29 -47.68
CA ALA A 237 -14.95 -18.16 -48.54
C ALA A 237 -15.47 -16.71 -48.64
N ARG A 238 -15.07 -15.83 -47.70
CA ARG A 238 -15.56 -14.46 -47.62
C ARG A 238 -15.20 -13.61 -48.83
N ARG A 239 -13.90 -13.54 -49.17
CA ARG A 239 -13.41 -12.68 -50.27
C ARG A 239 -14.00 -13.06 -51.64
N PRO A 240 -13.97 -14.34 -52.08
CA PRO A 240 -14.57 -14.72 -53.36
C PRO A 240 -16.06 -14.37 -53.44
N THR A 241 -16.82 -14.62 -52.35
CA THR A 241 -18.25 -14.32 -52.29
C THR A 241 -18.53 -12.81 -52.39
N ASP A 242 -17.73 -11.98 -51.70
CA ASP A 242 -17.82 -10.53 -51.79
C ASP A 242 -17.47 -10.03 -53.21
N GLU A 243 -16.49 -10.63 -53.88
CA GLU A 243 -16.12 -10.31 -55.27
C GLU A 243 -17.21 -10.70 -56.28
N ALA A 244 -17.82 -11.89 -56.15
CA ALA A 244 -18.93 -12.29 -57.00
C ALA A 244 -20.16 -11.40 -56.79
N ARG A 245 -20.43 -10.98 -55.55
CA ARG A 245 -21.49 -10.00 -55.28
C ARG A 245 -21.23 -8.69 -56.03
N ARG A 246 -20.02 -8.14 -55.93
CA ARG A 246 -19.62 -6.91 -56.63
C ARG A 246 -19.77 -7.04 -58.15
N LYS A 247 -19.28 -8.14 -58.73
CA LYS A 247 -19.42 -8.40 -60.19
C LYS A 247 -20.88 -8.47 -60.62
N LYS A 248 -21.73 -9.16 -59.85
CA LYS A 248 -23.18 -9.22 -60.10
C LYS A 248 -23.81 -7.83 -60.04
N ASP A 249 -23.48 -7.05 -59.02
CA ASP A 249 -24.02 -5.69 -58.84
C ASP A 249 -23.53 -4.74 -59.97
N ASP A 250 -22.29 -4.89 -60.44
CA ASP A 250 -21.73 -4.15 -61.57
C ASP A 250 -22.45 -4.48 -62.88
N PHE A 251 -22.61 -5.76 -63.22
CA PHE A 251 -23.35 -6.17 -64.42
C PHE A 251 -24.83 -5.78 -64.33
N THR A 252 -25.42 -5.77 -63.13
CA THR A 252 -26.79 -5.30 -62.92
C THR A 252 -26.93 -3.82 -63.31
N ARG A 253 -25.96 -2.98 -62.91
CA ARG A 253 -25.93 -1.56 -63.27
C ARG A 253 -25.73 -1.37 -64.77
N GLN A 254 -24.71 -2.02 -65.34
CA GLN A 254 -24.40 -1.92 -66.78
C GLN A 254 -25.57 -2.38 -67.65
N HIS A 255 -26.22 -3.50 -67.31
CA HIS A 255 -27.39 -4.00 -68.02
C HIS A 255 -28.55 -3.01 -67.97
N LYS A 256 -28.89 -2.47 -66.79
CA LYS A 256 -29.96 -1.46 -66.64
C LYS A 256 -29.69 -0.22 -67.48
N ASP A 257 -28.45 0.26 -67.51
CA ASP A 257 -28.06 1.44 -68.30
C ASP A 257 -28.11 1.16 -69.81
N ALA A 258 -27.61 -0.01 -70.25
CA ALA A 258 -27.67 -0.42 -71.65
C ALA A 258 -29.11 -0.64 -72.13
N GLN A 259 -29.96 -1.22 -71.28
CA GLN A 259 -31.38 -1.42 -71.57
C GLN A 259 -32.09 -0.07 -71.76
N ARG A 260 -31.89 0.90 -70.85
CA ARG A 260 -32.45 2.25 -70.99
C ARG A 260 -32.01 2.94 -72.29
N ARG A 261 -30.75 2.78 -72.69
CA ARG A 261 -30.21 3.37 -73.93
C ARG A 261 -30.79 2.73 -75.19
N SER A 262 -30.97 1.40 -75.17
CA SER A 262 -31.62 0.64 -76.24
C SER A 262 -33.10 1.03 -76.42
N GLU A 263 -33.83 1.20 -75.32
CA GLU A 263 -35.23 1.65 -75.31
C GLU A 263 -35.37 3.10 -75.83
N ALA A 264 -34.40 3.98 -75.53
CA ALA A 264 -34.37 5.35 -76.03
C ALA A 264 -34.02 5.47 -77.53
N LYS A 265 -33.38 4.46 -78.14
CA LYS A 265 -33.02 4.44 -79.57
C LYS A 265 -33.37 3.07 -80.20
N PRO A 266 -34.65 2.80 -80.51
CA PRO A 266 -35.11 1.48 -80.94
C PRO A 266 -34.53 0.98 -82.27
N GLY A 267 -34.02 1.87 -83.13
CA GLY A 267 -33.40 1.52 -84.41
C GLY A 267 -31.91 1.19 -84.35
N ASP A 268 -31.26 1.37 -83.18
CA ASP A 268 -29.83 1.12 -83.02
C ASP A 268 -29.59 -0.35 -82.60
N GLU A 269 -29.28 -1.17 -83.61
CA GLU A 269 -29.09 -2.61 -83.45
C GLU A 269 -27.86 -2.96 -82.60
N ALA A 270 -26.85 -2.08 -82.56
CA ALA A 270 -25.66 -2.25 -81.74
C ALA A 270 -25.97 -2.07 -80.24
N LEU A 271 -26.84 -1.11 -79.87
CA LEU A 271 -27.30 -0.92 -78.49
C LEU A 271 -28.16 -2.10 -78.00
N LYS A 272 -29.02 -2.63 -78.87
CA LYS A 272 -29.82 -3.85 -78.59
C LYS A 272 -28.92 -5.06 -78.32
N LYS A 273 -27.91 -5.28 -79.17
CA LYS A 273 -26.93 -6.36 -79.00
C LYS A 273 -26.14 -6.22 -77.69
N THR A 274 -25.68 -5.00 -77.38
CA THR A 274 -24.95 -4.71 -76.14
C THR A 274 -25.78 -4.99 -74.89
N ALA A 275 -27.07 -4.63 -74.90
CA ALA A 275 -27.99 -4.94 -73.80
C ALA A 275 -28.21 -6.46 -73.65
N ALA A 276 -28.37 -7.19 -74.77
CA ALA A 276 -28.52 -8.65 -74.76
C ALA A 276 -27.26 -9.37 -74.24
N ASP A 277 -26.07 -8.94 -74.66
CA ASP A 277 -24.79 -9.51 -74.20
C ASP A 277 -24.56 -9.28 -72.69
N LEU A 278 -24.93 -8.09 -72.19
CA LEU A 278 -24.89 -7.78 -70.75
C LEU A 278 -25.92 -8.58 -69.96
N ALA A 279 -27.07 -8.91 -70.55
CA ALA A 279 -28.08 -9.77 -69.91
C ALA A 279 -27.57 -11.20 -69.69
N VAL A 280 -26.81 -11.74 -70.65
CA VAL A 280 -26.15 -13.06 -70.52
C VAL A 280 -25.11 -13.02 -69.41
N LYS A 281 -24.21 -12.02 -69.42
CA LYS A 281 -23.19 -11.84 -68.38
C LYS A 281 -23.77 -11.63 -66.98
N LEU A 282 -24.89 -10.91 -66.88
CA LEU A 282 -25.61 -10.74 -65.63
C LEU A 282 -26.14 -12.08 -65.11
N LYS A 283 -26.79 -12.90 -65.95
CA LYS A 283 -27.27 -14.23 -65.55
C LYS A 283 -26.14 -15.15 -65.08
N GLU A 284 -25.00 -15.14 -65.76
CA GLU A 284 -23.81 -15.90 -65.34
C GLU A 284 -23.28 -15.43 -63.98
N ALA A 285 -23.19 -14.10 -63.77
CA ALA A 285 -22.76 -13.51 -62.51
C ALA A 285 -23.74 -13.78 -61.36
N GLU A 286 -25.04 -13.80 -61.63
CA GLU A 286 -26.09 -14.17 -60.66
C GLU A 286 -25.97 -15.63 -60.23
N GLN A 287 -25.76 -16.56 -61.17
CA GLN A 287 -25.54 -17.98 -60.86
C GLN A 287 -24.25 -18.19 -60.06
N GLN A 288 -23.17 -17.51 -60.44
CA GLN A 288 -21.89 -17.57 -59.73
C GLN A 288 -22.02 -17.04 -58.29
N TYR A 289 -22.67 -15.88 -58.12
CA TYR A 289 -22.94 -15.32 -56.79
C TYR A 289 -23.84 -16.24 -55.97
N ALA A 290 -24.93 -16.77 -56.52
CA ALA A 290 -25.84 -17.66 -55.80
C ALA A 290 -25.12 -18.93 -55.30
N LYS A 291 -24.24 -19.52 -56.10
CA LYS A 291 -23.43 -20.68 -55.71
C LYS A 291 -22.48 -20.33 -54.56
N GLN A 292 -21.76 -19.21 -54.67
CA GLN A 292 -20.81 -18.78 -53.65
C GLN A 292 -21.48 -18.32 -52.35
N ALA A 293 -22.61 -17.61 -52.45
CA ALA A 293 -23.42 -17.21 -51.31
C ALA A 293 -23.92 -18.42 -50.52
N LYS A 294 -24.42 -19.46 -51.21
CA LYS A 294 -24.86 -20.71 -50.56
C LYS A 294 -23.72 -21.43 -49.84
N ASP A 295 -22.55 -21.52 -50.46
CA ASP A 295 -21.35 -22.11 -49.84
C ASP A 295 -20.87 -21.28 -48.63
N PHE A 296 -20.87 -19.95 -48.76
CA PHE A 296 -20.51 -19.04 -47.67
C PHE A 296 -21.47 -19.15 -46.47
N ASP A 297 -22.78 -19.17 -46.72
CA ASP A 297 -23.79 -19.30 -45.66
C ASP A 297 -23.67 -20.66 -44.93
N ALA A 298 -23.41 -21.74 -45.67
CA ALA A 298 -23.14 -23.04 -45.08
C ALA A 298 -21.90 -23.02 -44.18
N LYS A 299 -20.80 -22.41 -44.65
CA LYS A 299 -19.55 -22.27 -43.88
C LYS A 299 -19.72 -21.36 -42.67
N LYS A 300 -20.50 -20.29 -42.78
CA LYS A 300 -20.84 -19.40 -41.67
C LYS A 300 -21.59 -20.15 -40.57
N LYS A 301 -22.64 -20.89 -40.93
CA LYS A 301 -23.40 -21.72 -39.99
C LYS A 301 -22.52 -22.77 -39.30
N ALA A 302 -21.59 -23.38 -40.05
CA ALA A 302 -20.62 -24.32 -39.50
C ALA A 302 -19.64 -23.66 -38.52
N ASP A 303 -19.11 -22.46 -38.83
CA ASP A 303 -18.24 -21.70 -37.92
C ASP A 303 -18.99 -21.31 -36.64
N ASP A 304 -20.20 -20.75 -36.75
CA ASP A 304 -21.01 -20.36 -35.59
C ASP A 304 -21.26 -21.55 -34.64
N ALA A 305 -21.59 -22.72 -35.20
CA ALA A 305 -21.78 -23.95 -34.42
C ALA A 305 -20.46 -24.43 -33.77
N ALA A 306 -19.35 -24.38 -34.50
CA ALA A 306 -18.04 -24.81 -33.99
C ALA A 306 -17.52 -23.87 -32.89
N GLN A 307 -17.69 -22.56 -33.03
CA GLN A 307 -17.32 -21.58 -32.01
C GLN A 307 -18.18 -21.73 -30.76
N LYS A 308 -19.48 -22.03 -30.90
CA LYS A 308 -20.36 -22.32 -29.75
C LYS A 308 -19.88 -23.55 -28.97
N ALA A 309 -19.62 -24.66 -29.66
CA ALA A 309 -19.10 -25.88 -29.03
C ALA A 309 -17.74 -25.65 -28.33
N LYS A 310 -16.85 -24.85 -28.93
CA LYS A 310 -15.59 -24.43 -28.32
C LYS A 310 -15.80 -23.67 -27.02
N ARG A 311 -16.68 -22.67 -27.01
CA ARG A 311 -16.96 -21.85 -25.81
C ARG A 311 -17.49 -22.68 -24.65
N GLU A 312 -18.39 -23.63 -24.91
CA GLU A 312 -18.96 -24.51 -23.88
C GLU A 312 -17.89 -25.38 -23.20
N VAL A 313 -16.98 -25.97 -23.98
CA VAL A 313 -15.87 -26.78 -23.45
C VAL A 313 -14.86 -25.91 -22.70
N GLU A 314 -14.53 -24.73 -23.25
CA GLU A 314 -13.64 -23.78 -22.59
C GLU A 314 -14.18 -23.28 -21.26
N GLU A 315 -15.49 -23.06 -21.14
CA GLU A 315 -16.09 -22.63 -19.89
C GLU A 315 -16.00 -23.71 -18.82
N LYS A 316 -16.33 -24.96 -19.15
CA LYS A 316 -16.18 -26.10 -18.25
C LYS A 316 -14.72 -26.29 -17.82
N HIS A 317 -13.79 -26.21 -18.77
CA HIS A 317 -12.36 -26.26 -18.47
C HIS A 317 -11.95 -25.12 -17.52
N ARG A 318 -12.36 -23.86 -17.79
CA ARG A 318 -12.04 -22.71 -16.94
C ARG A 318 -12.56 -22.88 -15.52
N ARG A 319 -13.79 -23.36 -15.34
CA ARG A 319 -14.35 -23.64 -14.00
C ARG A 319 -13.51 -24.69 -13.27
N ALA A 320 -13.13 -25.76 -13.95
CA ALA A 320 -12.33 -26.81 -13.35
C ALA A 320 -10.89 -26.38 -13.02
N THR A 321 -10.25 -25.56 -13.87
CA THR A 321 -8.93 -24.98 -13.58
C THR A 321 -8.97 -23.93 -12.46
N ARG A 322 -10.09 -23.22 -12.27
CA ARG A 322 -10.27 -22.29 -11.16
C ARG A 322 -10.25 -23.04 -9.82
N ALA A 323 -11.01 -24.13 -9.69
CA ALA A 323 -11.04 -24.93 -8.46
C ALA A 323 -9.64 -25.35 -7.96
N ARG A 324 -8.71 -25.68 -8.87
CA ARG A 324 -7.31 -25.98 -8.51
C ARG A 324 -6.56 -24.76 -7.97
N ARG A 325 -6.73 -23.60 -8.58
CA ARG A 325 -6.13 -22.34 -8.12
C ARG A 325 -6.73 -21.90 -6.79
N ASP A 326 -8.05 -22.01 -6.65
CA ASP A 326 -8.76 -21.64 -5.43
C ASP A 326 -8.30 -22.52 -4.25
N LEU A 327 -8.06 -23.82 -4.48
CA LEU A 327 -7.45 -24.71 -3.48
C LEU A 327 -6.03 -24.28 -3.09
N GLU A 328 -5.21 -23.89 -4.06
CA GLU A 328 -3.83 -23.44 -3.80
C GLU A 328 -3.82 -22.14 -3.00
N LEU A 329 -4.67 -21.17 -3.36
CA LEU A 329 -4.83 -19.93 -2.63
C LEU A 329 -5.31 -20.15 -1.19
N ALA A 330 -6.34 -21.00 -1.00
CA ALA A 330 -6.86 -21.30 0.33
C ALA A 330 -5.79 -21.93 1.25
N LYS A 331 -4.91 -22.79 0.70
CA LYS A 331 -3.78 -23.35 1.47
C LYS A 331 -2.80 -22.27 1.92
N ILE A 332 -2.47 -21.33 1.04
CA ILE A 332 -1.57 -20.21 1.35
C ILE A 332 -2.21 -19.31 2.43
N GLU A 333 -3.51 -19.03 2.31
CA GLU A 333 -4.24 -18.22 3.29
C GLU A 333 -4.28 -18.86 4.68
N VAL A 334 -4.51 -20.18 4.75
CA VAL A 334 -4.42 -20.93 6.02
C VAL A 334 -3.01 -20.83 6.61
N GLU A 335 -1.95 -21.06 5.82
CA GLU A 335 -0.58 -20.96 6.29
C GLU A 335 -0.25 -19.55 6.82
N ALA A 336 -0.69 -18.51 6.11
CA ALA A 336 -0.52 -17.12 6.54
C ALA A 336 -1.27 -16.83 7.84
N ALA A 337 -2.52 -17.29 7.95
CA ALA A 337 -3.33 -17.13 9.16
C ALA A 337 -2.73 -17.87 10.37
N GLN A 338 -2.17 -19.06 10.17
CA GLN A 338 -1.45 -19.82 11.21
C GLN A 338 -0.25 -19.03 11.76
N LYS A 339 0.58 -18.47 10.87
CA LYS A 339 1.72 -17.62 11.27
C LYS A 339 1.27 -16.40 12.07
N GLN A 340 0.17 -15.77 11.66
CA GLN A 340 -0.38 -14.62 12.37
C GLN A 340 -0.88 -14.99 13.78
N VAL A 341 -1.58 -16.12 13.91
CA VAL A 341 -2.01 -16.65 15.22
C VAL A 341 -0.79 -16.97 16.10
N GLU A 342 0.24 -17.59 15.55
CA GLU A 342 1.47 -17.90 16.30
C GLU A 342 2.12 -16.61 16.83
N TYR A 343 2.28 -15.60 15.98
CA TYR A 343 2.80 -14.30 16.39
C TYR A 343 1.95 -13.66 17.50
N ALA A 344 0.63 -13.68 17.36
CA ALA A 344 -0.28 -13.14 18.37
C ALA A 344 -0.20 -13.91 19.71
N ARG A 345 -0.05 -15.25 19.67
CA ARG A 345 0.17 -16.07 20.86
C ARG A 345 1.49 -15.77 21.54
N GLN A 346 2.56 -15.59 20.77
CA GLN A 346 3.85 -15.20 21.31
C GLN A 346 3.78 -13.81 21.97
N ALA A 347 3.08 -12.86 21.34
CA ALA A 347 2.85 -11.54 21.92
C ALA A 347 1.99 -11.59 23.19
N ALA A 348 1.02 -12.50 23.29
CA ALA A 348 0.19 -12.69 24.49
C ALA A 348 0.92 -13.36 25.65
N LYS A 349 1.99 -14.13 25.36
CA LYS A 349 2.86 -14.76 26.37
C LYS A 349 3.94 -13.82 26.92
N LYS A 350 4.41 -12.88 26.10
CA LYS A 350 5.40 -11.84 26.44
C LYS A 350 4.75 -10.66 27.12
#